data_AF-A0A8H3S6K2-F1
#
_entry.id   AF-A0A8H3S6K2-F1
#
_cell.length_a   1.000
_cell.length_b   1.000
_cell.length_c   1.000
_cell.angle_alpha   90.00
_cell.angle_beta   90.00
_cell.angle_gamma   90.00
#
_symmetry.space_group_name_H-M   'P 1'
#
loop_
_entity.id
_entity.type
_entity.pdbx_description
1 polymer ?
#
loop_
_entity_poly.entity_id
_entity_poly.type
_entity_poly.pdbx_seq_one_letter_code
_entity_poly.pdbx_strand_id
1 'polypeptide(L)'
;MHNQYFRKYRGRTLTTRTCLLNPDKALPDHLVIVCTWLGASAKHITKYTDLHRSTASHARILLIESEVSILVSSYARQHRLIQPAVDVVLETLAQRTEIYAPRILLHTFSDGGTNTATQLLITLRDTVSHPLPLVGLDSMPPAKGT
;
A
#
# COMPACT_ATOMS: atom_id res chain seq x y z
N MET A 1 -16.23 -2.22 -12.11
CA MET A 1 -16.18 -3.05 -10.90
C MET A 1 -16.15 -2.13 -9.68
N HIS A 2 -17.23 -2.10 -8.92
CA HIS A 2 -17.39 -1.23 -7.75
C HIS A 2 -16.53 -1.81 -6.62
N ASN A 3 -15.48 -1.09 -6.18
CA ASN A 3 -14.57 -1.60 -5.15
C ASN A 3 -15.33 -1.70 -3.82
N GLN A 4 -15.58 -2.92 -3.36
CA GLN A 4 -16.46 -3.25 -2.24
C GLN A 4 -16.03 -2.69 -0.88
N TYR A 5 -14.80 -2.16 -0.78
CA TYR A 5 -14.27 -1.58 0.46
C TYR A 5 -14.85 -0.18 0.76
N PHE A 6 -15.31 0.58 -0.24
CA PHE A 6 -15.70 1.99 -0.02
C PHE A 6 -16.94 2.19 0.83
N ARG A 7 -17.84 1.21 0.93
CA ARG A 7 -19.02 1.35 1.80
C ARG A 7 -18.63 1.42 3.29
N LYS A 8 -17.45 0.94 3.67
CA LYS A 8 -16.94 0.97 5.05
C LYS A 8 -15.85 2.03 5.28
N TYR A 9 -15.18 2.50 4.23
CA TYR A 9 -14.01 3.38 4.32
C TYR A 9 -14.20 4.65 3.47
N ARG A 10 -13.92 5.84 4.02
CA ARG A 10 -13.70 7.08 3.23
C ARG A 10 -12.41 6.89 2.42
N GLY A 11 -12.53 6.19 1.29
CA GLY A 11 -11.40 5.84 0.44
C GLY A 11 -11.55 6.38 -0.98
N ARG A 12 -10.42 6.56 -1.65
CA ARG A 12 -10.33 6.89 -3.08
C ARG A 12 -9.80 5.68 -3.84
N THR A 13 -10.46 5.31 -4.94
CA THR A 13 -9.90 4.34 -5.90
C THR A 13 -8.81 5.04 -6.68
N LEU A 14 -7.61 4.45 -6.76
CA LEU A 14 -6.54 4.93 -7.65
C LEU A 14 -6.55 4.12 -8.94
N THR A 15 -6.68 2.79 -8.82
CA THR A 15 -6.83 1.85 -9.93
C THR A 15 -7.77 0.72 -9.54
N THR A 16 -8.01 -0.24 -10.43
CA THR A 16 -8.80 -1.46 -10.14
C THR A 16 -8.29 -2.23 -8.91
N ARG A 17 -6.98 -2.22 -8.65
CA ARG A 17 -6.34 -3.01 -7.58
C ARG A 17 -5.63 -2.16 -6.52
N THR A 18 -5.72 -0.84 -6.65
CA THR A 18 -5.06 0.10 -5.74
C THR A 18 -6.08 1.09 -5.20
N CYS A 19 -6.15 1.23 -3.88
CA CYS A 19 -6.96 2.24 -3.24
C CYS A 19 -6.25 2.88 -2.05
N LEU A 20 -6.65 4.11 -1.75
CA LEU A 20 -6.18 4.87 -0.60
C LEU A 20 -7.35 5.01 0.38
N LEU A 21 -7.20 4.49 1.59
CA LEU A 21 -8.19 4.57 2.65
C LEU A 21 -7.76 5.64 3.66
N ASN A 22 -8.62 6.62 3.91
CA ASN A 22 -8.33 7.70 4.85
C ASN A 22 -9.07 7.46 6.18
N PRO A 23 -8.40 7.62 7.33
CA PRO A 23 -9.07 7.72 8.62
C PRO A 23 -9.75 9.09 8.79
N ASP A 24 -10.60 9.23 9.80
CA ASP A 24 -11.37 10.47 10.04
C ASP A 24 -10.46 11.66 10.41
N LYS A 25 -9.34 11.38 11.09
CA LYS A 25 -8.32 12.36 11.48
C LYS A 25 -6.97 12.00 10.86
N ALA A 26 -6.91 11.96 9.54
CA ALA A 26 -5.70 11.60 8.81
C ALA A 26 -4.58 12.62 9.00
N LEU A 27 -3.37 12.14 9.32
CA LEU A 27 -2.15 12.91 9.22
C LEU A 27 -1.52 12.66 7.84
N PRO A 28 -1.22 13.70 7.05
CA PRO A 28 -0.80 13.53 5.67
C PRO A 28 0.61 12.91 5.56
N ASP A 29 1.44 13.00 6.60
CA ASP A 29 2.79 12.44 6.68
C ASP A 29 2.82 10.99 7.24
N HIS A 30 1.67 10.42 7.63
CA HIS A 30 1.56 9.04 8.12
C HIS A 30 0.93 8.12 7.07
N LEU A 31 1.64 7.06 6.69
CA LEU A 31 1.19 6.11 5.68
C LEU A 31 1.50 4.65 6.07
N VAL A 32 0.50 3.79 5.92
CA VAL A 32 0.67 2.33 5.92
C VAL A 32 0.46 1.83 4.49
N ILE A 33 1.46 1.15 3.95
CA ILE A 33 1.40 0.50 2.64
C ILE A 33 1.11 -0.98 2.88
N VAL A 34 0.03 -1.50 2.32
CA VAL A 34 -0.38 -2.90 2.45
C VAL A 34 -0.36 -3.55 1.07
N CYS A 35 0.58 -4.47 0.86
CA CYS A 35 0.66 -5.30 -0.34
C CYS A 35 0.11 -6.69 -0.03
N THR A 36 -1.06 -7.04 -0.56
CA THR A 36 -1.74 -8.31 -0.23
C THR A 36 -1.03 -9.51 -0.83
N TRP A 37 -1.39 -10.73 -0.41
CA TRP A 37 -1.04 -11.94 -1.14
C TRP A 37 -1.91 -12.08 -2.40
N LEU A 38 -1.54 -13.02 -3.27
CA LEU A 38 -2.26 -13.30 -4.51
C LEU A 38 -3.67 -13.80 -4.21
N GLY A 39 -4.67 -13.16 -4.84
CA GLY A 39 -6.07 -13.60 -4.72
C GLY A 39 -6.67 -13.39 -3.32
N ALA A 40 -6.12 -12.47 -2.52
CA ALA A 40 -6.64 -12.18 -1.19
C ALA A 40 -8.14 -11.82 -1.23
N SER A 41 -8.94 -12.53 -0.42
CA SER A 41 -10.36 -12.24 -0.32
C SER A 41 -10.61 -10.95 0.45
N ALA A 42 -11.72 -10.30 0.14
CA ALA A 42 -12.13 -9.04 0.76
C ALA A 42 -12.21 -9.13 2.30
N LYS A 43 -12.64 -10.28 2.81
CA LYS A 43 -12.76 -10.57 4.25
C LYS A 43 -11.41 -10.48 4.93
N HIS A 44 -10.37 -11.08 4.36
CA HIS A 44 -9.05 -11.07 4.96
C HIS A 44 -8.38 -9.70 4.83
N ILE A 45 -8.54 -9.04 3.67
CA ILE A 45 -8.08 -7.65 3.48
C ILE A 45 -8.69 -6.74 4.56
N THR A 46 -10.01 -6.82 4.76
CA THR A 46 -10.74 -6.04 5.78
C THR A 46 -10.19 -6.28 7.19
N LYS A 47 -9.86 -7.53 7.54
CA LYS A 47 -9.27 -7.86 8.84
C LYS A 47 -7.95 -7.12 9.08
N TYR A 48 -7.06 -7.09 8.09
CA TYR A 48 -5.76 -6.46 8.23
C TYR A 48 -5.82 -4.93 8.10
N THR A 49 -6.72 -4.39 7.28
CA THR A 49 -6.93 -2.94 7.23
C THR A 49 -7.55 -2.43 8.53
N ASP A 50 -8.50 -3.16 9.14
CA ASP A 50 -9.07 -2.82 10.44
C ASP A 50 -8.01 -2.87 11.56
N LEU A 51 -7.09 -3.85 11.51
CA LEU A 51 -5.95 -3.92 12.44
C LEU A 51 -5.04 -2.70 12.33
N HIS A 52 -4.65 -2.31 11.11
CA HIS A 52 -3.83 -1.11 10.91
C HIS A 52 -4.56 0.18 11.32
N ARG A 53 -5.88 0.25 11.15
CA ARG A 53 -6.67 1.39 11.66
C ARG A 53 -6.72 1.44 13.19
N SER A 54 -6.67 0.31 13.90
CA SER A 54 -6.68 0.31 15.36
C SER A 54 -5.30 0.65 15.93
N THR A 55 -4.22 0.19 15.30
CA THR A 55 -2.84 0.42 15.77
C THR A 55 -2.23 1.73 15.26
N ALA A 56 -2.60 2.17 14.06
CA ALA A 56 -2.13 3.40 13.41
C ALA A 56 -3.32 4.28 12.98
N SER A 57 -4.13 4.71 13.96
CA SER A 57 -5.42 5.40 13.75
C SER A 57 -5.39 6.69 12.92
N HIS A 58 -4.23 7.35 12.85
CA HIS A 58 -4.03 8.58 12.07
C HIS A 58 -3.41 8.33 10.68
N ALA A 59 -2.92 7.12 10.41
CA ALA A 59 -2.26 6.82 9.16
C ALA A 59 -3.26 6.54 8.03
N ARG A 60 -2.97 7.06 6.85
CA ARG A 60 -3.66 6.64 5.62
C ARG A 60 -3.19 5.23 5.26
N ILE A 61 -4.05 4.43 4.65
CA ILE A 61 -3.72 3.07 4.20
C ILE A 61 -3.72 3.03 2.67
N LEU A 62 -2.55 2.85 2.08
CA LEU A 62 -2.40 2.54 0.66
C LEU A 62 -2.47 1.02 0.49
N LEU A 63 -3.63 0.53 0.06
CA LEU A 63 -3.87 -0.88 -0.21
C LEU A 63 -3.58 -1.19 -1.67
N ILE A 64 -2.71 -2.18 -1.90
CA ILE A 64 -2.35 -2.68 -3.23
C ILE A 64 -2.63 -4.18 -3.23
N GLU A 65 -3.66 -4.57 -3.99
CA GLU A 65 -4.01 -5.98 -4.18
C GLU A 65 -3.06 -6.65 -5.18
N SER A 66 -2.36 -7.69 -4.74
CA SER A 66 -1.51 -8.50 -5.61
C SER A 66 -2.33 -9.51 -6.40
N GLU A 67 -2.01 -9.67 -7.67
CA GLU A 67 -2.77 -10.49 -8.61
C GLU A 67 -1.84 -11.22 -9.58
N VAL A 68 -2.22 -12.45 -9.96
CA VAL A 68 -1.36 -13.37 -10.72
C VAL A 68 -1.05 -12.82 -12.11
N SER A 69 -2.04 -12.28 -12.83
CA SER A 69 -1.82 -11.71 -14.17
C SER A 69 -0.86 -10.52 -14.17
N ILE A 70 -0.82 -9.74 -13.08
CA ILE A 70 0.19 -8.67 -12.90
C ILE A 70 1.57 -9.29 -12.63
N LEU A 71 1.66 -10.27 -11.72
CA LEU A 71 2.92 -10.92 -11.35
C LEU A 71 3.65 -11.53 -12.56
N VAL A 72 2.90 -12.18 -13.46
CA VAL A 72 3.46 -12.82 -14.67
C VAL A 72 3.60 -11.86 -15.86
N SER A 73 3.21 -10.59 -15.71
CA SER A 73 3.34 -9.60 -16.77
C SER A 73 4.74 -9.00 -16.85
N SER A 74 5.06 -8.33 -17.96
CA SER A 74 6.36 -7.66 -18.12
C SER A 74 6.61 -6.60 -17.04
N TYR A 75 7.87 -6.40 -16.64
CA TYR A 75 8.22 -5.37 -15.66
C TYR A 75 7.75 -3.97 -16.07
N ALA A 76 7.82 -3.62 -17.37
CA ALA A 76 7.28 -2.36 -17.88
C ALA A 76 5.77 -2.20 -17.58
N ARG A 77 4.99 -3.27 -17.66
CA ARG A 77 3.57 -3.25 -17.30
C ARG A 77 3.38 -3.16 -15.78
N GLN A 78 4.18 -3.89 -15.00
CA GLN A 78 4.14 -3.82 -13.53
C GLN A 78 4.45 -2.40 -13.04
N HIS A 79 5.51 -1.76 -13.55
CA HIS A 79 5.89 -0.38 -13.25
C HIS A 79 4.78 0.62 -13.63
N ARG A 80 4.18 0.47 -14.81
CA ARG A 80 3.07 1.34 -15.23
C ARG A 80 1.86 1.21 -14.29
N LEU A 81 1.52 -0.01 -13.88
CA LEU A 81 0.35 -0.26 -13.02
C LEU A 81 0.58 0.16 -11.57
N ILE A 82 1.83 0.14 -11.09
CA ILE A 82 2.17 0.58 -9.72
C ILE A 82 2.31 2.10 -9.61
N GLN A 83 2.40 2.84 -10.71
CA GLN A 83 2.61 4.30 -10.70
C GLN A 83 1.62 5.07 -9.80
N PRO A 84 0.30 4.79 -9.78
CA PRO A 84 -0.61 5.52 -8.91
C PRO A 84 -0.34 5.29 -7.40
N ALA A 85 0.27 4.16 -7.04
CA ALA A 85 0.75 3.91 -5.68
C ALA A 85 2.03 4.69 -5.38
N VAL A 86 2.94 4.79 -6.36
CA VAL A 86 4.16 5.63 -6.29
C VAL A 86 3.77 7.08 -6.02
N ASP A 87 2.79 7.61 -6.74
CA ASP A 87 2.33 9.00 -6.59
C ASP A 87 1.87 9.30 -5.15
N VAL A 88 1.14 8.38 -4.51
CA VAL A 88 0.72 8.54 -3.10
C VAL A 88 1.91 8.51 -2.14
N VAL A 89 2.92 7.68 -2.40
CA VAL A 89 4.14 7.67 -1.59
C VAL A 89 4.88 9.00 -1.75
N LEU A 90 5.02 9.51 -2.97
CA LEU A 90 5.64 10.82 -3.23
C LEU A 90 4.86 11.96 -2.57
N GLU A 91 3.53 11.97 -2.64
CA GLU A 91 2.66 12.92 -1.93
C GLU A 91 2.92 12.92 -0.42
N THR A 92 3.15 11.73 0.16
CA THR A 92 3.46 11.55 1.58
C THR A 92 4.86 12.06 1.92
N LEU A 93 5.85 11.76 1.05
CA LEU A 93 7.22 12.23 1.22
C LEU A 93 7.32 13.75 1.15
N ALA A 94 6.49 14.40 0.32
CA ALA A 94 6.40 15.85 0.20
C ALA A 94 5.89 16.54 1.48
N GLN A 95 5.29 15.80 2.42
CA GLN A 95 4.88 16.34 3.74
C GLN A 95 6.04 16.46 4.73
N ARG A 96 7.26 16.10 4.33
CA ARG A 96 8.46 16.27 5.14
C ARG A 96 8.59 17.73 5.58
N THR A 97 8.77 17.93 6.87
CA THR A 97 9.14 19.23 7.43
C THR A 97 10.60 19.19 7.88
N GLU A 98 11.16 20.35 8.24
CA GLU A 98 12.50 20.42 8.84
C GLU A 98 12.58 19.67 10.18
N ILE A 99 11.45 19.51 10.86
CA ILE A 99 11.35 18.98 12.23
C ILE A 99 11.03 17.48 12.23
N TYR A 100 10.19 17.01 11.30
CA TYR A 100 9.74 15.61 11.26
C TYR A 100 9.81 15.00 9.86
N ALA A 101 10.33 13.78 9.79
CA ALA A 101 10.28 12.95 8.61
C ALA A 101 8.93 12.19 8.53
N PRO A 102 8.40 11.97 7.32
CA PRO A 102 7.21 11.15 7.11
C PRO A 102 7.36 9.75 7.70
N ARG A 103 6.28 9.19 8.22
CA ARG A 103 6.25 7.88 8.88
C ARG A 103 5.56 6.88 7.98
N ILE A 104 6.35 6.02 7.34
CA ILE A 104 5.84 5.03 6.38
C ILE A 104 6.07 3.61 6.93
N LEU A 105 5.00 2.84 7.08
CA LEU A 105 5.04 1.42 7.41
C LEU A 105 4.75 0.60 6.16
N LEU A 106 5.61 -0.36 5.83
CA LEU A 106 5.39 -1.28 4.71
C LEU A 106 5.01 -2.67 5.26
N HIS A 107 3.82 -3.16 4.89
CA HIS A 107 3.33 -4.49 5.23
C HIS A 107 3.16 -5.32 3.97
N THR A 108 3.89 -6.42 3.89
CA THR A 108 3.89 -7.34 2.75
C THR A 108 3.36 -8.71 3.16
N PHE A 109 2.57 -9.33 2.28
CA PHE A 109 2.07 -10.68 2.49
C PHE A 109 2.51 -11.62 1.37
N SER A 110 3.18 -12.72 1.72
CA SER A 110 3.60 -13.75 0.78
C SER A 110 4.44 -13.20 -0.39
N ASP A 111 4.75 -14.06 -1.37
CA ASP A 111 5.57 -13.69 -2.53
C ASP A 111 4.87 -12.68 -3.43
N GLY A 112 3.53 -12.73 -3.51
CA GLY A 112 2.75 -11.75 -4.26
C GLY A 112 2.92 -10.33 -3.72
N GLY A 113 2.75 -10.16 -2.40
CA GLY A 113 2.91 -8.87 -1.74
C GLY A 113 4.35 -8.38 -1.80
N THR A 114 5.33 -9.27 -1.65
CA THR A 114 6.76 -8.94 -1.77
C THR A 114 7.12 -8.51 -3.18
N ASN A 115 6.61 -9.17 -4.24
CA ASN A 115 6.83 -8.71 -5.61
C ASN A 115 6.22 -7.31 -5.81
N THR A 116 4.95 -7.11 -5.43
CA THR A 116 4.29 -5.80 -5.54
C THR A 116 5.07 -4.70 -4.83
N ALA A 117 5.53 -4.95 -3.60
CA ALA A 117 6.38 -4.02 -2.87
C ALA A 117 7.72 -3.77 -3.58
N THR A 118 8.33 -4.80 -4.14
CA THR A 118 9.58 -4.67 -4.90
C THR A 118 9.39 -3.76 -6.12
N GLN A 119 8.32 -3.96 -6.90
CA GLN A 119 8.02 -3.10 -8.05
C GLN A 119 7.75 -1.65 -7.65
N LEU A 120 7.07 -1.43 -6.51
CA LEU A 120 6.86 -0.11 -5.93
C LEU A 120 8.20 0.56 -5.58
N LEU A 121 9.08 -0.16 -4.87
CA LEU A 121 10.38 0.36 -4.43
C LEU A 121 11.33 0.62 -5.60
N ILE A 122 11.34 -0.24 -6.62
CA ILE A 122 12.14 -0.04 -7.85
C ILE A 122 11.67 1.23 -8.56
N THR A 123 10.37 1.38 -8.79
CA THR A 123 9.82 2.56 -9.48
C THR A 123 10.07 3.83 -8.67
N LEU A 124 9.97 3.76 -7.34
CA LEU A 124 10.30 4.88 -6.46
C LEU A 124 11.76 5.28 -6.56
N ARG A 125 12.70 4.33 -6.54
CA ARG A 125 14.15 4.60 -6.61
C ARG A 125 14.53 5.42 -7.85
N ASP A 126 13.83 5.25 -8.96
CA ASP A 126 14.08 6.02 -10.17
C ASP A 126 13.67 7.51 -10.02
N THR A 127 12.84 7.82 -9.01
CA THR A 127 12.33 9.17 -8.73
C THR A 127 12.96 9.79 -7.47
N VAL A 128 13.18 9.00 -6.41
CA VAL A 128 13.75 9.46 -5.15
C VAL A 128 15.21 9.06 -5.02
N SER A 129 16.10 10.04 -4.84
CA SER A 129 17.53 9.81 -4.64
C SER A 129 17.92 9.46 -3.21
N HIS A 130 16.95 9.31 -2.30
CA HIS A 130 17.18 8.94 -0.90
C HIS A 130 16.35 7.70 -0.51
N PRO A 131 16.80 6.92 0.49
CA PRO A 131 16.01 5.82 1.04
C PRO A 131 14.64 6.30 1.53
N LEU A 132 13.63 5.43 1.46
CA LEU A 132 12.34 5.72 2.08
C LEU A 132 12.49 5.75 3.61
N PRO A 133 11.85 6.70 4.31
CA PRO A 133 11.85 6.77 5.77
C PRO A 133 10.89 5.72 6.36
N LEU A 134 11.24 4.44 6.17
CA LEU A 134 10.45 3.32 6.69
C LEU A 134 10.61 3.24 8.21
N VAL A 135 9.49 3.26 8.92
CA VAL A 135 9.46 3.03 10.37
C VAL A 135 9.34 1.53 10.72
N GLY A 136 9.09 0.68 9.72
CA GLY A 136 9.03 -0.76 9.86
C GLY A 136 8.74 -1.49 8.55
N LEU A 137 9.11 -2.76 8.50
CA LEU A 137 8.74 -3.72 7.46
C LEU A 137 8.15 -4.96 8.15
N ASP A 138 6.92 -5.31 7.82
CA ASP A 138 6.27 -6.54 8.29
C ASP A 138 6.05 -7.48 7.11
N SER A 139 6.37 -8.76 7.32
CA SER A 139 6.26 -9.83 6.32
C SER A 139 5.52 -11.00 6.95
N MET A 140 4.32 -11.27 6.46
CA MET A 140 3.47 -12.35 6.97
C MET A 140 3.18 -13.41 5.90
N PRO A 141 3.02 -14.69 6.31
CA PRO A 141 2.44 -15.71 5.43
C PRO A 141 0.98 -15.35 5.09
N PRO A 142 0.42 -15.89 4.00
CA PRO A 142 -0.99 -15.68 3.67
C PRO A 142 -1.90 -16.24 4.77
N ALA A 143 -3.08 -15.66 4.92
CA ALA A 143 -4.08 -16.16 5.85
C ALA A 143 -4.45 -17.62 5.50
N LYS A 144 -4.50 -18.51 6.51
CA LYS A 144 -4.90 -19.92 6.30
C LYS A 144 -6.34 -19.98 5.75
N GLY A 145 -6.55 -20.75 4.67
CA GLY A 145 -7.88 -21.05 4.11
C GLY A 145 -8.33 -20.15 2.96
N THR A 146 -7.41 -19.79 2.05
CA THR A 146 -7.71 -19.15 0.75
C THR A 146 -8.41 -20.11 -0.20
#